data_AF-A0A971XJQ8-F1
#
_entry.id   AF-A0A971XJQ8-F1
#
_cell.length_a   1.000
_cell.length_b   1.000
_cell.length_c   1.000
_cell.angle_alpha   90.00
_cell.angle_beta   90.00
_cell.angle_gamma   90.00
#
_symmetry.space_group_name_H-M   'P 1'
#
loop_
_entity.id
_entity.type
_entity.pdbx_description
1 polymer ?
#
loop_
_entity_poly.entity_id
_entity_poly.type
_entity_poly.pdbx_seq_one_letter_code
_entity_poly.pdbx_strand_id
1 'polypeptide(L)'
;MQRLRVYADFDWLKEIELVGTLSYEKLRGSDSYGFEFHSEWLRNHTSIQISAAINNYPGPQYTQPGKEIFGCFSDALPDQWGRTYSY
;
A
#
# COMPACT_ATOMS: atom_id res chain seq x y z
N MET A 1 0.01 9.89 -12.95
CA MET A 1 0.36 9.16 -11.73
C MET A 1 -0.28 9.84 -10.53
N GLN A 2 -1.10 9.12 -9.77
CA GLN A 2 -1.61 9.56 -8.47
C GLN A 2 -0.75 8.95 -7.36
N ARG A 3 -0.66 9.64 -6.21
CA ARG A 3 0.12 9.18 -5.06
C ARG A 3 -0.64 9.45 -3.77
N LEU A 4 -0.73 8.45 -2.92
CA LEU A 4 -1.31 8.50 -1.58
C LEU A 4 -0.23 8.22 -0.56
N ARG A 5 -0.24 8.96 0.54
CA ARG A 5 0.67 8.73 1.67
C ARG A 5 0.02 7.76 2.64
N VAL A 6 0.78 6.76 3.05
CA VAL A 6 0.35 5.75 4.03
C VAL A 6 1.02 6.07 5.35
N TYR A 7 0.21 6.26 6.39
CA TYR A 7 0.67 6.56 7.74
C TYR A 7 0.30 5.42 8.69
N ALA A 8 1.13 5.19 9.70
CA ALA A 8 0.89 4.26 10.78
C ALA A 8 0.60 5.03 12.07
N ASP A 9 -0.45 4.61 12.76
CA ASP A 9 -0.88 5.14 14.04
C ASP A 9 -1.17 3.96 14.97
N PHE A 10 -0.10 3.29 15.40
CA PHE A 10 -0.16 2.14 16.30
C PHE A 10 0.00 2.61 17.74
N ASP A 11 -0.64 1.94 18.70
CA ASP A 11 -0.60 2.31 20.13
C ASP A 11 0.82 2.38 20.73
N TRP A 12 1.78 1.65 20.15
CA TRP A 12 3.17 1.61 20.59
C TRP A 12 4.05 2.66 19.89
N LEU A 13 3.55 3.34 18.86
CA LEU A 13 4.21 4.48 18.26
C LEU A 13 4.01 5.72 19.14
N LYS A 14 5.05 6.55 19.26
CA LYS A 14 4.96 7.81 20.02
C LYS A 14 4.17 8.88 19.27
N GLU A 15 4.25 8.87 17.95
CA GLU A 15 3.62 9.81 17.04
C GLU A 15 3.24 9.08 15.75
N ILE A 16 2.34 9.66 14.95
CA ILE A 16 1.97 9.12 13.64
C ILE A 16 3.20 9.16 12.72
N GLU A 17 3.59 8.01 12.19
CA GLU A 17 4.76 7.89 11.33
C GLU A 17 4.38 7.64 9.86
N LEU A 18 5.13 8.25 8.94
CA LEU A 18 4.99 8.00 7.50
C LEU A 18 5.61 6.65 7.16
N VAL A 19 4.78 5.72 6.71
CA VAL A 19 5.19 4.37 6.31
C VAL A 19 5.76 4.38 4.90
N GLY A 20 5.08 5.05 3.98
CA GLY A 20 5.40 5.00 2.57
C GLY A 20 4.39 5.71 1.68
N THR A 21 4.56 5.51 0.38
CA THR A 21 3.71 6.10 -0.66
C THR A 21 3.14 4.99 -1.54
N LEU A 22 1.81 4.95 -1.65
CA LEU A 22 1.10 4.15 -2.64
C LEU A 22 0.94 4.98 -3.92
N SER A 23 1.49 4.53 -5.03
CA SER A 23 1.33 5.12 -6.34
C SER A 23 0.30 4.35 -7.16
N TYR A 24 -0.43 5.08 -7.99
CA TYR A 24 -1.36 4.51 -8.97
C TYR A 24 -1.12 5.13 -10.34
N GLU A 25 -1.01 4.25 -11.33
CA GLU A 25 -0.84 4.60 -12.74
C GLU A 25 -1.78 3.78 -13.62
N LYS A 26 -2.47 4.47 -14.53
CA LYS A 26 -3.31 3.86 -15.55
C LYS A 26 -2.51 3.75 -16.85
N LEU A 27 -2.16 2.54 -17.25
CA LEU A 27 -1.37 2.24 -18.45
C LEU A 27 -2.24 1.52 -19.49
N ARG A 28 -2.67 2.22 -20.54
CA ARG A 28 -3.34 1.68 -21.76
C ARG A 28 -4.24 0.45 -21.52
N GLY A 29 -5.16 0.53 -20.56
CA GLY A 29 -6.13 -0.53 -20.26
C GLY A 29 -5.77 -1.46 -19.09
N SER A 30 -4.60 -1.28 -18.45
CA SER A 30 -4.23 -1.93 -17.21
C SER A 30 -3.98 -0.90 -16.12
N ASP A 31 -4.55 -1.14 -14.95
CA ASP A 31 -4.28 -0.39 -13.73
C ASP A 31 -3.03 -0.99 -13.07
N SER A 32 -2.11 -0.13 -12.62
CA SER A 32 -0.87 -0.52 -11.96
C SER A 32 -0.72 0.23 -10.65
N TYR A 33 -0.50 -0.51 -9.57
CA TYR A 33 -0.27 0.05 -8.25
C TYR A 33 1.15 -0.25 -7.82
N GLY A 34 1.82 0.81 -7.36
CA GLY A 34 3.15 0.75 -6.78
C GLY A 34 3.10 1.09 -5.29
N PHE A 35 3.99 0.52 -4.50
CA PHE A 35 4.21 0.91 -3.12
C PHE A 35 5.70 1.09 -2.87
N GLU A 36 6.06 2.20 -2.25
CA GLU A 36 7.43 2.52 -1.87
C GLU A 36 7.46 2.92 -0.40
N PHE A 37 8.30 2.24 0.38
CA PHE A 37 8.48 2.59 1.78
C PHE A 37 9.27 3.89 1.95
N HIS A 38 8.93 4.62 3.01
CA HIS A 38 9.75 5.71 3.50
C HIS A 38 11.03 5.17 4.15
N SER A 39 12.17 5.82 3.90
CA SER A 39 13.48 5.34 4.37
C SER A 39 13.56 5.22 5.88
N GLU A 40 13.00 6.20 6.61
CA GLU A 40 12.98 6.18 8.08
C GLU A 40 12.14 5.03 8.63
N TRP A 41 11.01 4.70 7.96
CA TRP A 41 10.18 3.57 8.37
C TRP A 41 10.93 2.25 8.22
N LEU A 42 11.56 2.01 7.06
CA LEU A 42 12.37 0.80 6.85
C LEU A 42 13.51 0.68 7.85
N ARG A 43 14.14 1.81 8.21
CA ARG A 43 15.27 1.84 9.13
C ARG A 43 14.86 1.57 10.58
N ASN A 44 13.75 2.15 11.03
CA ASN A 44 13.30 2.06 12.42
C ASN A 44 12.48 0.79 12.68
N HIS A 45 11.76 0.30 11.66
CA HIS A 45 10.77 -0.77 11.78
C HIS A 45 11.01 -1.92 10.80
N THR A 46 12.28 -2.29 10.58
CA THR A 46 12.68 -3.32 9.58
C THR A 46 11.98 -4.67 9.79
N SER A 47 11.64 -5.01 11.04
CA SER A 47 10.97 -6.27 11.41
C SER A 47 9.45 -6.27 11.21
N ILE A 48 8.83 -5.11 10.93
CA ILE A 48 7.37 -5.01 10.76
C ILE A 48 7.00 -5.31 9.31
N GLN A 49 6.32 -6.42 9.08
CA GLN A 49 5.81 -6.78 7.77
C GLN A 49 4.35 -6.33 7.63
N ILE A 50 4.10 -5.33 6.78
CA ILE A 50 2.75 -4.75 6.60
C ILE A 50 1.82 -5.70 5.85
N SER A 51 2.36 -6.50 4.94
CA SER A 51 1.60 -7.44 4.13
C SER A 51 2.52 -8.54 3.61
N ALA A 52 1.99 -9.75 3.41
CA ALA A 52 2.72 -10.81 2.71
C ALA A 52 3.02 -10.45 1.23
N ALA A 53 2.32 -9.47 0.67
CA ALA A 53 2.50 -9.02 -0.71
C ALA A 53 3.52 -7.87 -0.85
N ILE A 54 4.09 -7.36 0.25
CA ILE A 54 5.00 -6.23 0.28
C ILE A 54 6.25 -6.64 1.06
N ASN A 55 7.42 -6.55 0.43
CA ASN A 55 8.69 -6.93 1.06
C ASN A 55 9.37 -5.71 1.68
N ASN A 56 10.09 -5.84 2.80
CA ASN A 56 10.72 -4.70 3.46
C ASN A 56 12.07 -4.32 2.81
N TYR A 57 12.04 -3.78 1.60
CA TYR A 57 13.23 -3.27 0.90
C TYR A 57 12.97 -1.87 0.30
N PRO A 58 14.04 -1.07 0.08
CA PRO A 58 13.92 0.28 -0.48
C PRO A 58 13.58 0.27 -1.96
N GLY A 59 12.78 1.26 -2.39
CA GLY A 59 12.38 1.45 -3.78
C GLY A 59 10.97 0.91 -4.08
N PRO A 60 10.46 1.20 -5.29
CA PRO A 60 9.08 0.89 -5.65
C PRO A 60 8.89 -0.61 -5.89
N GLN A 61 7.78 -1.13 -5.37
CA GLN A 61 7.31 -2.48 -5.58
C GLN A 61 5.97 -2.41 -6.27
N TYR A 62 5.70 -3.33 -7.19
CA TYR A 62 4.48 -3.32 -7.98
C TYR A 62 3.66 -4.57 -7.71
N THR A 63 2.35 -4.49 -7.93
CA THR A 63 1.47 -5.65 -7.85
C THR A 63 1.85 -6.71 -8.88
N GLN A 64 1.55 -7.98 -8.56
CA GLN A 64 1.74 -9.07 -9.51
C GLN A 64 0.76 -8.92 -10.70
N PRO A 65 1.11 -9.41 -11.90
CA PRO A 65 0.20 -9.41 -13.04
C PRO A 65 -1.14 -10.05 -12.69
N GLY A 66 -2.25 -9.37 -13.02
CA GLY A 66 -3.61 -9.81 -12.69
C GLY A 66 -4.10 -9.46 -11.28
N LYS A 67 -3.28 -8.81 -10.45
CA LYS A 67 -3.73 -8.19 -9.19
C LYS A 67 -3.85 -6.69 -9.37
N GLU A 68 -5.06 -6.19 -9.17
CA GLU A 68 -5.37 -4.77 -9.31
C GLU A 68 -4.75 -3.94 -8.17
N ILE A 69 -4.67 -4.42 -6.93
CA ILE A 69 -4.05 -3.69 -5.81
C ILE A 69 -3.38 -4.66 -4.82
N PHE A 70 -2.46 -4.17 -3.98
CA PHE A 70 -1.99 -4.93 -2.82
C PHE A 70 -3.17 -5.23 -1.89
N GLY A 71 -3.36 -6.49 -1.50
CA GLY A 71 -4.52 -6.90 -0.70
C GLY A 71 -4.73 -6.09 0.58
N CYS A 72 -3.63 -5.66 1.23
CA CYS A 72 -3.68 -4.82 2.44
C CYS A 72 -4.28 -3.42 2.22
N PHE A 73 -4.39 -2.96 0.97
CA PHE A 73 -5.01 -1.69 0.61
C PHE A 73 -6.33 -1.86 -0.15
N SER A 74 -6.76 -3.10 -0.43
CA SER A 74 -7.98 -3.36 -1.21
C SER A 74 -9.24 -2.86 -0.50
N ASP A 75 -9.34 -3.10 0.80
CA ASP A 75 -10.44 -2.62 1.64
C ASP A 75 -10.44 -1.11 1.87
N ALA A 76 -9.39 -0.40 1.46
CA ALA A 76 -9.31 1.07 1.54
C ALA A 76 -9.76 1.77 0.25
N LEU A 77 -10.06 1.00 -0.81
CA LEU A 77 -10.55 1.57 -2.05
C LEU A 77 -12.05 1.91 -1.94
N PRO A 78 -12.47 3.12 -2.34
CA PRO A 78 -13.87 3.53 -2.30
C PRO A 78 -14.81 2.56 -3.05
N ASP A 79 -14.32 1.94 -4.12
CA ASP A 79 -15.09 1.04 -5.00
C ASP A 79 -15.39 -0.34 -4.39
N GLN A 80 -14.86 -0.64 -3.18
CA GLN A 80 -15.14 -1.88 -2.45
C GLN A 80 -16.04 -1.68 -1.22
N TRP A 81 -16.19 -0.44 -0.72
CA TRP A 81 -17.17 -0.12 0.32
C TRP A 81 -18.57 -0.07 -0.28
N GLY A 82 -19.30 -1.18 -0.18
CA GLY A 82 -20.70 -1.25 -0.62
C GLY A 82 -20.94 -1.97 -1.95
N ARG A 83 -20.01 -2.82 -2.41
CA ARG A 83 -20.42 -3.92 -3.30
C ARG A 83 -21.33 -4.84 -2.52
N THR A 84 -22.63 -4.55 -2.57
CA THR A 84 -23.68 -5.49 -2.20
C THR A 84 -23.38 -6.77 -2.98
N TYR A 85 -23.03 -7.84 -2.29
CA TYR A 85 -23.09 -9.18 -2.87
C TYR A 85 -24.57 -9.41 -3.19
N SER A 86 -24.99 -9.05 -4.40
CA SER A 86 -26.29 -9.45 -4.91
C SER A 86 -26.23 -10.97 -5.09
N TYR A 87 -26.79 -11.69 -4.12
CA TYR A 87 -27.20 -13.09 -4.27
C TYR A 87 -28.47 -13.18 -5.10
#